data_AF-A0A955F8R4-F1
#
_entry.id   AF-A0A955F8R4-F1
#
_cell.length_a   1.000
_cell.length_b   1.000
_cell.length_c   1.000
_cell.angle_alpha   90.00
_cell.angle_beta   90.00
_cell.angle_gamma   90.00
#
_symmetry.space_group_name_H-M   'P 1'
#
loop_
_entity.id
_entity.type
_entity.pdbx_description
1 polymer ?
#
loop_
_entity_poly.entity_id
_entity_poly.type
_entity_poly.pdbx_seq_one_letter_code
_entity_poly.pdbx_strand_id
1 'polypeptide(L)'
;MPSNPQTIAQYHLSNIAYRAVLISAIAIPATLMWLAAFYGYEQVRKYVNTVKNSKEGEGFERLAMGVKWAAFLLPSISLLLLLLRAISNSSASFLPAAIIIGNYATLIGSLIAFSIIGRGARLLADRVKVRPSLSSTRIGMLIFLSLVTFYSYFVLSHALRGPSPYHLSTGLLLTTVMIPYVYAWFVGLLAALDIRAVGRHTPGILYQRGLQRLAMGLFIVITSTILLQCLNSIHAGHDNLVFGGVLLTRYLLYASVAAGFVLLGNGAKQLSQIEKV
;
A
#
# COMPACT_ATOMS: atom_id res chain seq x y z
N MET A 1 14.28 -12.57 -15.10
CA MET A 1 14.74 -13.39 -13.95
C MET A 1 15.30 -14.69 -14.49
N PRO A 2 16.46 -15.18 -14.01
CA PRO A 2 16.95 -16.50 -14.37
C PRO A 2 15.93 -17.56 -13.94
N SER A 3 15.81 -18.64 -14.71
CA SER A 3 14.95 -19.77 -14.34
C SER A 3 15.52 -20.47 -13.09
N ASN A 4 14.68 -20.77 -12.11
CA ASN A 4 15.07 -21.66 -11.01
C ASN A 4 14.92 -23.12 -11.50
N PRO A 5 16.03 -23.85 -11.73
CA PRO A 5 15.99 -25.21 -12.27
C PRO A 5 15.27 -26.19 -11.32
N GLN A 6 15.35 -25.97 -10.00
CA GLN A 6 14.65 -26.81 -9.03
C GLN A 6 13.14 -26.68 -9.18
N THR A 7 12.64 -25.45 -9.32
CA THR A 7 11.21 -25.20 -9.52
C THR A 7 10.71 -25.76 -10.85
N ILE A 8 11.50 -25.63 -11.92
CA ILE A 8 11.18 -26.23 -13.22
C ILE A 8 11.08 -27.74 -13.13
N ALA A 9 12.04 -28.39 -12.46
CA ALA A 9 12.04 -29.83 -12.27
C ALA A 9 10.86 -30.29 -11.40
N GLN A 10 10.59 -29.57 -10.29
CA GLN A 10 9.53 -29.91 -9.34
C GLN A 10 8.12 -29.82 -9.96
N TYR A 11 7.87 -28.85 -10.83
CA TYR A 11 6.55 -28.65 -11.45
C TYR A 11 6.48 -29.14 -12.91
N HIS A 12 7.52 -29.81 -13.40
CA HIS A 12 7.63 -30.29 -14.78
C HIS A 12 7.33 -29.21 -15.84
N LEU A 13 7.75 -27.96 -15.57
CA LEU A 13 7.47 -26.82 -16.44
C LEU A 13 8.56 -26.65 -17.49
N SER A 14 8.18 -26.34 -18.74
CA SER A 14 9.17 -25.84 -19.70
C SER A 14 9.71 -24.47 -19.25
N ASN A 15 10.92 -24.09 -19.69
CA ASN A 15 11.49 -22.76 -19.44
C ASN A 15 10.53 -21.63 -19.87
N ILE A 16 9.80 -21.83 -20.97
CA ILE A 16 8.80 -20.88 -21.49
C ILE A 16 7.59 -20.83 -20.58
N ALA A 17 7.05 -21.98 -20.16
CA ALA A 17 5.90 -22.04 -19.25
C ALA A 17 6.22 -21.38 -17.90
N TYR A 18 7.40 -21.62 -17.34
CA TYR A 18 7.87 -20.98 -16.11
C TYR A 18 7.90 -19.44 -16.22
N ARG A 19 8.46 -18.92 -17.32
CA ARG A 19 8.48 -17.46 -17.59
C ARG A 19 7.07 -16.90 -17.79
N ALA A 20 6.21 -17.61 -18.51
CA ALA A 20 4.82 -17.21 -18.71
C ALA A 20 4.07 -17.09 -17.38
N VAL A 21 4.24 -18.05 -16.47
CA VAL A 21 3.62 -17.98 -15.12
C VAL A 21 4.19 -16.83 -14.30
N LEU A 22 5.51 -16.59 -14.33
CA LEU A 22 6.10 -15.44 -13.64
C LEU A 22 5.53 -14.11 -14.13
N ILE A 23 5.40 -13.94 -15.43
CA ILE A 23 4.84 -12.72 -16.03
C ILE A 23 3.36 -12.60 -15.65
N SER A 24 2.57 -13.65 -15.83
CA SER A 24 1.13 -13.60 -15.59
C SER A 24 0.77 -13.44 -14.12
N ALA A 25 1.53 -14.05 -13.21
CA ALA A 25 1.20 -14.06 -11.79
C ALA A 25 1.81 -12.91 -10.99
N ILE A 26 2.91 -12.30 -11.47
CA ILE A 26 3.60 -11.21 -10.75
C ILE A 26 3.54 -9.90 -11.53
N ALA A 27 3.94 -9.91 -12.80
CA ALA A 27 4.08 -8.67 -13.58
C ALA A 27 2.72 -8.07 -13.96
N ILE A 28 1.77 -8.89 -14.43
CA ILE A 28 0.43 -8.40 -14.82
C ILE A 28 -0.31 -7.78 -13.63
N PRO A 29 -0.44 -8.44 -12.46
CA PRO A 29 -1.18 -7.87 -11.33
C PRO A 29 -0.52 -6.62 -10.77
N ALA A 30 0.82 -6.59 -10.71
CA ALA A 30 1.55 -5.40 -10.29
C ALA A 30 1.33 -4.23 -11.27
N THR A 31 1.33 -4.49 -12.58
CA THR A 31 1.06 -3.46 -13.60
C THR A 31 -0.36 -2.94 -13.51
N LEU A 32 -1.35 -3.82 -13.34
CA LEU A 32 -2.75 -3.43 -13.14
C LEU A 32 -2.92 -2.58 -11.87
N MET A 33 -2.24 -2.94 -10.79
CA MET A 33 -2.18 -2.14 -9.57
C MET A 33 -1.59 -0.74 -9.83
N TRP A 34 -0.51 -0.63 -10.62
CA TRP A 34 0.07 0.67 -10.98
C TRP A 34 -0.89 1.52 -11.80
N LEU A 35 -1.50 0.94 -12.84
CA LEU A 35 -2.49 1.64 -13.68
C LEU A 35 -3.67 2.12 -12.85
N ALA A 36 -4.17 1.29 -11.94
CA ALA A 36 -5.21 1.67 -11.00
C ALA A 36 -4.79 2.81 -10.08
N ALA A 37 -3.55 2.78 -9.56
CA ALA A 37 -3.01 3.86 -8.72
C ALA A 37 -2.90 5.19 -9.47
N PHE A 38 -2.40 5.18 -10.71
CA PHE A 38 -2.37 6.37 -11.57
C PHE A 38 -3.77 6.88 -11.92
N TYR A 39 -4.71 5.98 -12.21
CA TYR A 39 -6.12 6.33 -12.38
C TYR A 39 -6.68 7.02 -11.13
N GLY A 40 -6.47 6.44 -9.95
CA GLY A 40 -6.88 7.01 -8.67
C GLY A 40 -6.31 8.41 -8.45
N TYR A 41 -5.00 8.58 -8.64
CA TYR A 41 -4.34 9.89 -8.57
C TYR A 41 -4.96 10.91 -9.54
N GLU A 42 -5.10 10.55 -10.82
CA GLU A 42 -5.56 11.48 -11.85
C GLU A 42 -7.00 11.96 -11.59
N GLN A 43 -7.90 11.07 -11.14
CA GLN A 43 -9.26 11.48 -10.78
C GLN A 43 -9.29 12.38 -9.53
N VAL A 44 -8.49 12.07 -8.50
CA VAL A 44 -8.38 12.92 -7.31
C VAL A 44 -7.85 14.30 -7.71
N ARG A 45 -6.81 14.38 -8.54
CA ARG A 45 -6.26 15.64 -9.05
C ARG A 45 -7.28 16.46 -9.84
N LYS A 46 -8.05 15.84 -10.73
CA LYS A 46 -9.13 16.51 -11.47
C LYS A 46 -10.16 17.13 -10.53
N TYR A 47 -10.52 16.41 -9.47
CA TYR A 47 -11.40 16.94 -8.44
C TYR A 47 -10.77 18.14 -7.71
N VAL A 48 -9.51 18.05 -7.28
CA VAL A 48 -8.79 19.19 -6.66
C VAL A 48 -8.83 20.42 -7.54
N ASN A 49 -8.57 20.28 -8.85
CA ASN A 49 -8.60 21.41 -9.78
C ASN A 49 -9.98 22.08 -9.86
N THR A 50 -11.05 21.32 -9.60
CA THR A 50 -12.43 21.83 -9.56
C THR A 50 -12.69 22.62 -8.27
N VAL A 51 -12.14 22.18 -7.13
CA VAL A 51 -12.36 22.80 -5.81
C VAL A 51 -11.20 23.65 -5.31
N LYS A 52 -10.21 23.96 -6.14
CA LYS A 52 -8.95 24.63 -5.72
C LYS A 52 -9.14 25.96 -5.01
N ASN A 53 -10.21 26.68 -5.33
CA ASN A 53 -10.53 27.99 -4.76
C ASN A 53 -11.46 27.90 -3.53
N SER A 54 -11.91 26.68 -3.16
CA SER A 54 -12.77 26.48 -2.00
C SER A 54 -11.95 26.39 -0.70
N LYS A 55 -12.62 26.52 0.44
CA LYS A 55 -12.00 26.32 1.77
C LYS A 55 -11.46 24.89 1.98
N GLU A 56 -11.95 23.92 1.20
CA GLU A 56 -11.56 22.51 1.26
C GLU A 56 -10.42 22.17 0.27
N GLY A 57 -10.15 23.07 -0.69
CA GLY A 57 -9.18 22.85 -1.78
C GLY A 57 -7.80 22.43 -1.30
N GLU A 58 -7.26 23.09 -0.27
CA GLU A 58 -5.95 22.77 0.31
C GLU A 58 -5.89 21.32 0.86
N GLY A 59 -6.96 20.88 1.54
CA GLY A 59 -7.03 19.53 2.11
C GLY A 59 -7.02 18.46 1.02
N PHE A 60 -7.81 18.67 -0.04
CA PHE A 60 -7.84 17.79 -1.19
C PHE A 60 -6.55 17.82 -2.02
N GLU A 61 -5.88 18.97 -2.13
CA GLU A 61 -4.58 19.08 -2.78
C GLU A 61 -3.53 18.23 -2.09
N ARG A 62 -3.47 18.27 -0.76
CA ARG A 62 -2.57 17.39 0.00
C ARG A 62 -2.95 15.93 -0.17
N LEU A 63 -4.24 15.58 -0.17
CA LEU A 63 -4.67 14.21 -0.48
C LEU A 63 -4.17 13.77 -1.86
N ALA A 64 -4.37 14.59 -2.89
CA ALA A 64 -3.89 14.29 -4.25
C ALA A 64 -2.37 14.11 -4.30
N MET A 65 -1.61 14.95 -3.59
CA MET A 65 -0.15 14.84 -3.49
C MET A 65 0.27 13.52 -2.82
N GLY A 66 -0.42 13.11 -1.76
CA GLY A 66 -0.12 11.85 -1.09
C GLY A 66 -0.47 10.63 -1.96
N VAL A 67 -1.59 10.66 -2.68
CA VAL A 67 -1.96 9.64 -3.66
C VAL A 67 -0.99 9.62 -4.85
N LYS A 68 -0.48 10.78 -5.29
CA LYS A 68 0.59 10.89 -6.29
C LYS A 68 1.82 10.11 -5.85
N TRP A 69 2.31 10.37 -4.63
CA TRP A 69 3.46 9.66 -4.08
C TRP A 69 3.20 8.15 -4.04
N ALA A 70 2.04 7.72 -3.55
CA ALA A 70 1.68 6.30 -3.56
C ALA A 70 1.73 5.70 -4.98
N ALA A 71 1.15 6.39 -5.98
CA ALA A 71 1.12 5.90 -7.36
C ALA A 71 2.50 5.82 -8.03
N PHE A 72 3.35 6.83 -7.84
CA PHE A 72 4.68 6.88 -8.46
C PHE A 72 5.72 6.01 -7.74
N LEU A 73 5.61 5.83 -6.43
CA LEU A 73 6.57 5.03 -5.67
C LEU A 73 6.43 3.54 -5.94
N LEU A 74 5.23 3.03 -6.22
CA LEU A 74 5.00 1.61 -6.54
C LEU A 74 5.87 1.09 -7.71
N PRO A 75 5.85 1.70 -8.92
CA PRO A 75 6.73 1.29 -10.01
C PRO A 75 8.20 1.63 -9.73
N SER A 76 8.48 2.79 -9.11
CA SER A 76 9.86 3.22 -8.85
C SER A 76 10.61 2.26 -7.92
N ILE A 77 9.98 1.83 -6.83
CA ILE A 77 10.55 0.84 -5.92
C ILE A 77 10.72 -0.51 -6.63
N SER A 78 9.78 -0.90 -7.49
CA SER A 78 9.88 -2.17 -8.22
C SER A 78 11.05 -2.19 -9.21
N LEU A 79 11.30 -1.07 -9.91
CA LEU A 79 12.47 -0.90 -10.76
C LEU A 79 13.77 -0.88 -9.95
N LEU A 80 13.79 -0.17 -8.82
CA LEU A 80 14.93 -0.18 -7.90
C LEU A 80 15.26 -1.60 -7.43
N LEU A 81 14.26 -2.36 -6.98
CA LEU A 81 14.43 -3.75 -6.54
C LEU A 81 14.93 -4.65 -7.67
N LEU A 82 14.48 -4.43 -8.91
CA LEU A 82 14.98 -5.17 -10.07
C LEU A 82 16.47 -4.89 -10.31
N LEU A 83 16.89 -3.62 -10.23
CA LEU A 83 18.30 -3.22 -10.36
C LEU A 83 19.16 -3.80 -9.23
N LEU A 84 18.71 -3.68 -7.98
CA LEU A 84 19.41 -4.24 -6.82
C LEU A 84 19.58 -5.76 -6.93
N ARG A 85 18.56 -6.47 -7.43
CA ARG A 85 18.65 -7.91 -7.71
C ARG A 85 19.63 -8.23 -8.83
N ALA A 86 19.67 -7.43 -9.91
CA ALA A 86 20.63 -7.63 -10.99
C ALA A 86 22.09 -7.50 -10.49
N ILE A 87 22.36 -6.54 -9.60
CA ILE A 87 23.67 -6.38 -8.95
C ILE A 87 23.95 -7.57 -8.01
N SER A 88 22.96 -7.98 -7.21
CA SER A 88 23.10 -9.11 -6.28
C SER A 88 23.41 -10.43 -6.99
N ASN A 89 22.91 -10.63 -8.22
CA ASN A 89 23.25 -11.80 -9.03
C ASN A 89 24.71 -11.82 -9.50
N SER A 90 25.37 -10.66 -9.55
CA SER A 90 26.79 -10.54 -9.91
C SER A 90 27.71 -10.64 -8.69
N SER A 91 27.20 -10.28 -7.50
CA SER A 91 27.94 -10.33 -6.24
C SER A 91 27.03 -10.81 -5.11
N ALA A 92 27.16 -12.09 -4.72
CA ALA A 92 26.33 -12.70 -3.67
C ALA A 92 26.40 -11.95 -2.32
N SER A 93 27.55 -11.32 -2.02
CA SER A 93 27.74 -10.49 -0.82
C SER A 93 26.87 -9.23 -0.78
N PHE A 94 26.32 -8.80 -1.91
CA PHE A 94 25.46 -7.60 -2.00
C PHE A 94 23.99 -7.89 -1.68
N LEU A 95 23.57 -9.16 -1.65
CA LEU A 95 22.18 -9.55 -1.39
C LEU A 95 21.62 -8.97 -0.08
N PRO A 96 22.32 -9.02 1.07
CA PRO A 96 21.85 -8.40 2.31
C PRO A 96 21.58 -6.89 2.16
N ALA A 97 22.49 -6.17 1.50
CA ALA A 97 22.35 -4.73 1.28
C ALA A 97 21.15 -4.43 0.37
N ALA A 98 20.94 -5.21 -0.69
CA ALA A 98 19.78 -5.08 -1.58
C ALA A 98 18.45 -5.28 -0.83
N ILE A 99 18.36 -6.27 0.07
CA ILE A 99 17.17 -6.53 0.90
C ILE A 99 16.93 -5.36 1.87
N ILE A 100 17.97 -4.88 2.54
CA ILE A 100 17.87 -3.73 3.46
C ILE A 100 17.37 -2.50 2.70
N ILE A 101 18.05 -2.10 1.62
CA ILE A 101 17.67 -0.92 0.79
C ILE A 101 16.22 -1.05 0.30
N GLY A 102 15.81 -2.23 -0.16
CA GLY A 102 14.45 -2.50 -0.60
C GLY A 102 13.37 -2.27 0.48
N ASN A 103 13.63 -2.76 1.69
CA ASN A 103 12.72 -2.57 2.82
C ASN A 103 12.60 -1.10 3.22
N TYR A 104 13.73 -0.38 3.30
CA TYR A 104 13.75 1.04 3.64
C TYR A 104 13.12 1.92 2.56
N ALA A 105 13.35 1.63 1.28
CA ALA A 105 12.72 2.37 0.17
C ALA A 105 11.18 2.25 0.23
N THR A 106 10.68 1.05 0.49
CA THR A 106 9.23 0.80 0.66
C THR A 106 8.66 1.52 1.87
N LEU A 107 9.39 1.49 3.00
CA LEU A 107 9.01 2.17 4.23
C LEU A 107 8.92 3.68 4.05
N ILE A 108 9.99 4.30 3.52
CA ILE A 108 10.06 5.74 3.26
C ILE A 108 8.92 6.13 2.33
N GLY A 109 8.65 5.32 1.30
CA GLY A 109 7.56 5.57 0.38
C GLY A 109 6.19 5.62 1.07
N SER A 110 5.91 4.65 1.95
CA SER A 110 4.67 4.59 2.72
C SER A 110 4.56 5.73 3.74
N LEU A 111 5.67 6.07 4.42
CA LEU A 111 5.73 7.21 5.34
C LEU A 111 5.38 8.52 4.65
N ILE A 112 5.99 8.80 3.49
CA ILE A 112 5.74 10.03 2.72
C ILE A 112 4.27 10.06 2.27
N ALA A 113 3.81 9.00 1.61
CA ALA A 113 2.45 8.95 1.06
C ALA A 113 1.40 9.10 2.17
N PHE A 114 1.45 8.27 3.21
CA PHE A 114 0.42 8.27 4.25
C PHE A 114 0.50 9.48 5.18
N SER A 115 1.69 10.04 5.44
CA SER A 115 1.79 11.28 6.22
C SER A 115 1.16 12.47 5.49
N ILE A 116 1.36 12.57 4.17
CA ILE A 116 0.75 13.63 3.37
C ILE A 116 -0.77 13.43 3.28
N ILE A 117 -1.24 12.20 3.03
CA ILE A 117 -2.67 11.86 3.03
C ILE A 117 -3.31 12.18 4.38
N GLY A 118 -2.68 11.78 5.48
CA GLY A 118 -3.16 12.04 6.84
C GLY A 118 -3.29 13.52 7.15
N ARG A 119 -2.30 14.33 6.79
CA ARG A 119 -2.38 15.80 6.93
C ARG A 119 -3.52 16.39 6.09
N GLY A 120 -3.71 15.93 4.85
CA GLY A 120 -4.80 16.38 3.99
C GLY A 120 -6.19 16.04 4.55
N ALA A 121 -6.39 14.79 4.96
CA ALA A 121 -7.63 14.33 5.58
C ALA A 121 -7.95 15.09 6.88
N ARG A 122 -6.93 15.32 7.71
CA ARG A 122 -7.08 16.06 8.98
C ARG A 122 -7.50 17.51 8.73
N LEU A 123 -6.89 18.18 7.76
CA LEU A 123 -7.29 19.54 7.38
C LEU A 123 -8.75 19.60 6.94
N LEU A 124 -9.21 18.63 6.14
CA LEU A 124 -10.63 18.57 5.76
C LEU A 124 -11.54 18.41 6.99
N ALA A 125 -11.20 17.50 7.90
CA ALA A 125 -11.96 17.29 9.13
C ALA A 125 -12.01 18.53 10.02
N ASP A 126 -10.88 19.23 10.19
CA ASP A 126 -10.79 20.43 11.02
C ASP A 126 -11.57 21.61 10.40
N ARG A 127 -11.61 21.74 9.06
CA ARG A 127 -12.40 22.76 8.35
C ARG A 127 -13.91 22.58 8.56
N VAL A 128 -14.39 21.34 8.56
CA VAL A 128 -15.79 21.00 8.83
C VAL A 128 -16.06 20.89 10.34
N LYS A 129 -15.04 21.03 11.19
CA LYS A 129 -15.09 20.89 12.66
C LYS A 129 -15.65 19.55 13.12
N VAL A 130 -15.39 18.50 12.35
CA VAL A 130 -15.88 17.15 12.65
C VAL A 130 -14.78 16.29 13.23
N ARG A 131 -15.18 15.36 14.09
CA ARG A 131 -14.29 14.33 14.62
C ARG A 131 -14.89 12.95 14.33
N PRO A 132 -14.06 11.93 14.10
CA PRO A 132 -14.57 10.57 13.98
C PRO A 132 -15.29 10.17 15.27
N SER A 133 -16.39 9.44 15.13
CA SER A 133 -17.15 8.99 16.30
C SER A 133 -16.30 8.03 17.14
N LEU A 134 -16.44 8.10 18.48
CA LEU A 134 -15.69 7.24 19.41
C LEU A 134 -15.80 5.75 19.06
N SER A 135 -17.00 5.30 18.67
CA SER A 135 -17.22 3.91 18.24
C SER A 135 -16.43 3.56 16.97
N SER A 136 -16.45 4.42 15.94
CA SER A 136 -15.68 4.18 14.70
C SER A 136 -14.18 4.16 14.98
N THR A 137 -13.70 5.05 15.85
CA THR A 137 -12.30 5.10 16.27
C THR A 137 -11.88 3.85 17.05
N ARG A 138 -12.71 3.40 18.00
CA ARG A 138 -12.45 2.16 18.78
C ARG A 138 -12.40 0.93 17.87
N ILE A 139 -13.37 0.77 16.96
CA ILE A 139 -13.38 -0.34 16.00
C ILE A 139 -12.14 -0.27 15.10
N GLY A 140 -11.80 0.91 14.58
CA GLY A 140 -10.61 1.11 13.78
C GLY A 140 -9.32 0.76 14.54
N MET A 141 -9.19 1.17 15.80
CA MET A 141 -8.07 0.83 16.67
C MET A 141 -7.98 -0.68 16.93
N LEU A 142 -9.10 -1.37 17.19
CA LEU A 142 -9.11 -2.82 17.41
C LEU A 142 -8.65 -3.59 16.16
N ILE A 143 -9.15 -3.20 14.98
CA ILE A 143 -8.70 -3.77 13.70
C ILE A 143 -7.21 -3.52 13.50
N PHE A 144 -6.76 -2.29 13.75
CA PHE A 144 -5.36 -1.90 13.60
C PHE A 144 -4.43 -2.68 14.54
N LEU A 145 -4.76 -2.75 15.83
CA LEU A 145 -3.99 -3.51 16.83
C LEU A 145 -3.93 -5.00 16.46
N SER A 146 -5.02 -5.57 15.96
CA SER A 146 -5.03 -6.96 15.49
C SER A 146 -4.05 -7.17 14.33
N LEU A 147 -4.08 -6.28 13.34
CA LEU A 147 -3.16 -6.34 12.18
C LEU A 147 -1.70 -6.15 12.58
N VAL A 148 -1.40 -5.18 13.46
CA VAL A 148 -0.04 -4.91 13.94
C VAL A 148 0.49 -6.05 14.81
N THR A 149 -0.35 -6.66 15.64
CA THR A 149 0.02 -7.82 16.45
C THR A 149 0.37 -9.00 15.54
N PHE A 150 -0.46 -9.27 14.53
CA PHE A 150 -0.21 -10.30 13.53
C PHE A 150 1.10 -10.04 12.78
N TYR A 151 1.29 -8.83 12.25
CA TYR A 151 2.54 -8.43 11.58
C TYR A 151 3.76 -8.63 12.47
N SER A 152 3.70 -8.16 13.73
CA SER A 152 4.81 -8.25 14.68
C SER A 152 5.14 -9.70 15.01
N TYR A 153 4.12 -10.54 15.18
CA TYR A 153 4.29 -11.97 15.39
C TYR A 153 5.04 -12.64 14.22
N PHE A 154 4.69 -12.34 12.96
CA PHE A 154 5.40 -12.93 11.81
C PHE A 154 6.85 -12.46 11.70
N VAL A 155 7.07 -11.16 11.84
CA VAL A 155 8.43 -10.60 11.74
C VAL A 155 9.34 -11.16 12.83
N LEU A 156 8.87 -11.18 14.08
CA LEU A 156 9.67 -11.65 15.22
C LEU A 156 9.85 -13.18 15.21
N SER A 157 8.80 -13.95 14.87
CA SER A 157 8.92 -15.41 14.81
C SER A 157 9.95 -15.88 13.78
N HIS A 158 10.09 -15.17 12.65
CA HIS A 158 11.13 -15.46 11.67
C HIS A 158 12.51 -14.98 12.13
N ALA A 159 12.59 -13.78 12.71
CA ALA A 159 13.86 -13.24 13.22
C ALA A 159 14.48 -14.09 14.34
N LEU A 160 13.68 -14.83 15.11
CA LEU A 160 14.16 -15.68 16.21
C LEU A 160 14.56 -17.11 15.79
N ARG A 161 14.16 -17.59 14.61
CA ARG A 161 14.36 -18.99 14.19
C ARG A 161 15.64 -19.22 13.37
N GLY A 162 16.39 -18.18 13.05
CA GLY A 162 17.58 -18.29 12.21
C GLY A 162 18.16 -16.94 11.83
N PRO A 163 19.06 -16.88 10.82
CA PRO A 163 19.53 -15.61 10.30
C PRO A 163 18.32 -14.78 9.84
N SER A 164 18.18 -13.59 10.42
CA SER A 164 17.08 -12.66 10.14
C SER A 164 16.98 -12.44 8.64
N PRO A 165 15.80 -12.66 8.02
CA PRO A 165 15.64 -12.48 6.58
C PRO A 165 15.75 -11.02 6.15
N TYR A 166 15.79 -10.10 7.12
CA TYR A 166 16.03 -8.68 6.93
C TYR A 166 17.52 -8.31 7.01
N HIS A 167 18.39 -9.25 7.37
CA HIS A 167 19.82 -9.00 7.61
C HIS A 167 20.10 -7.87 8.61
N LEU A 168 19.19 -7.67 9.56
CA LEU A 168 19.27 -6.67 10.63
C LEU A 168 19.18 -7.36 11.98
N SER A 169 19.85 -6.79 12.99
CA SER A 169 19.62 -7.18 14.38
C SER A 169 18.18 -6.89 14.78
N THR A 170 17.64 -7.67 15.73
CA THR A 170 16.24 -7.54 16.18
C THR A 170 15.92 -6.13 16.67
N GLY A 171 16.85 -5.49 17.39
CA GLY A 171 16.68 -4.11 17.87
C GLY A 171 16.58 -3.09 16.73
N LEU A 172 17.45 -3.19 15.72
CA LEU A 172 17.37 -2.33 14.54
C LEU A 172 16.09 -2.60 13.75
N LEU A 173 15.75 -3.86 13.48
CA LEU A 173 14.53 -4.23 12.77
C LEU A 173 13.28 -3.64 13.45
N LEU A 174 13.18 -3.74 14.77
CA LEU A 174 12.05 -3.20 15.53
C LEU A 174 11.98 -1.67 15.44
N THR A 175 13.10 -0.99 15.71
CA THR A 175 13.15 0.48 15.86
C THR A 175 13.13 1.23 14.55
N THR A 176 13.74 0.68 13.49
CA THR A 176 13.95 1.36 12.21
C THR A 176 13.03 0.89 11.10
N VAL A 177 12.43 -0.30 11.23
CA VAL A 177 11.54 -0.87 10.21
C VAL A 177 10.12 -1.00 10.75
N MET A 178 9.93 -1.80 11.81
CA MET A 178 8.58 -2.13 12.29
C MET A 178 7.84 -0.91 12.84
N ILE A 179 8.41 -0.18 13.79
CA ILE A 179 7.75 0.99 14.41
C ILE A 179 7.38 2.04 13.34
N PRO A 180 8.29 2.42 12.42
CA PRO A 180 7.94 3.36 11.34
C PRO A 180 6.83 2.85 10.41
N TYR A 181 6.79 1.56 10.06
CA TYR A 181 5.68 1.00 9.26
C TYR A 181 4.36 1.11 10.02
N VAL A 182 4.34 0.71 11.28
CA VAL A 182 3.16 0.80 12.16
C VAL A 182 2.66 2.25 12.23
N TYR A 183 3.56 3.21 12.40
CA TYR A 183 3.20 4.64 12.38
C TYR A 183 2.58 5.06 11.03
N ALA A 184 3.20 4.71 9.90
CA ALA A 184 2.68 5.05 8.58
C ALA A 184 1.26 4.50 8.36
N TRP A 185 1.05 3.23 8.72
CA TRP A 185 -0.24 2.56 8.61
C TRP A 185 -1.30 3.17 9.52
N PHE A 186 -0.92 3.52 10.76
CA PHE A 186 -1.82 4.19 11.70
C PHE A 186 -2.31 5.53 11.15
N VAL A 187 -1.38 6.36 10.66
CA VAL A 187 -1.70 7.67 10.07
C VAL A 187 -2.60 7.52 8.85
N GLY A 188 -2.30 6.56 7.96
CA GLY A 188 -3.17 6.26 6.82
C GLY A 188 -4.58 5.86 7.25
N LEU A 189 -4.71 5.00 8.26
CA LEU A 189 -6.00 4.52 8.72
C LEU A 189 -6.84 5.65 9.36
N LEU A 190 -6.20 6.51 10.15
CA LEU A 190 -6.83 7.72 10.69
C LEU A 190 -7.32 8.62 9.56
N ALA A 191 -6.56 8.78 8.49
CA ALA A 191 -6.97 9.57 7.33
C ALA A 191 -8.26 9.04 6.69
N ALA A 192 -8.40 7.72 6.56
CA ALA A 192 -9.63 7.10 6.06
C ALA A 192 -10.83 7.36 7.00
N LEU A 193 -10.62 7.32 8.32
CA LEU A 193 -11.66 7.63 9.30
C LEU A 193 -12.07 9.10 9.28
N ASP A 194 -11.11 10.02 9.13
CA ASP A 194 -11.36 11.46 9.03
C ASP A 194 -12.15 11.80 7.75
N ILE A 195 -11.77 11.26 6.59
CA ILE A 195 -12.53 11.44 5.33
C ILE A 195 -13.95 10.89 5.48
N ARG A 196 -14.11 9.73 6.13
CA ARG A 196 -15.44 9.14 6.39
C ARG A 196 -16.27 10.04 7.33
N ALA A 197 -15.64 10.65 8.33
CA ALA A 197 -16.30 11.57 9.26
C ALA A 197 -16.79 12.82 8.52
N VAL A 198 -15.95 13.43 7.68
CA VAL A 198 -16.36 14.54 6.79
C VAL A 198 -17.55 14.13 5.94
N GLY A 199 -17.47 12.98 5.27
CA GLY A 199 -18.54 12.46 4.42
C GLY A 199 -19.86 12.12 5.12
N ARG A 200 -19.91 12.07 6.46
CA ARG A 200 -21.17 11.91 7.20
C ARG A 200 -21.82 13.23 7.58
N HIS A 201 -21.04 14.31 7.63
CA HIS A 201 -21.50 15.62 8.11
C HIS A 201 -21.68 16.64 6.98
N THR A 202 -21.14 16.39 5.78
CA THR A 202 -21.43 17.26 4.63
C THR A 202 -22.87 17.02 4.14
N PRO A 203 -23.67 18.08 3.89
CA PRO A 203 -24.99 17.95 3.30
C PRO A 203 -24.92 17.37 1.88
N GLY A 204 -25.97 16.66 1.46
CA GLY A 204 -26.10 16.13 0.11
C GLY A 204 -25.65 14.67 -0.04
N ILE A 205 -26.62 13.78 -0.31
CA ILE A 205 -26.41 12.32 -0.38
C ILE A 205 -25.32 11.93 -1.40
N LEU A 206 -25.25 12.63 -2.53
CA LEU A 206 -24.26 12.34 -3.58
C LEU A 206 -22.83 12.66 -3.12
N TYR A 207 -22.64 13.78 -2.40
CA TYR A 207 -21.33 14.17 -1.87
C TYR A 207 -20.86 13.20 -0.79
N GLN A 208 -21.77 12.81 0.11
CA GLN A 208 -21.51 11.81 1.14
C GLN A 208 -21.05 10.47 0.55
N ARG A 209 -21.72 9.99 -0.51
CA ARG A 209 -21.34 8.76 -1.22
C ARG A 209 -19.95 8.86 -1.88
N GLY A 210 -19.62 10.01 -2.48
CA GLY A 210 -18.30 10.26 -3.06
C GLY A 210 -17.17 10.18 -2.03
N LEU A 211 -17.35 10.85 -0.87
CA LEU A 211 -16.39 10.82 0.23
C LEU A 211 -16.29 9.45 0.90
N GLN A 212 -17.40 8.71 1.04
CA GLN A 212 -17.38 7.35 1.56
C GLN A 212 -16.60 6.40 0.64
N ARG A 213 -16.73 6.55 -0.69
CA ARG A 213 -15.93 5.77 -1.66
C ARG A 213 -14.45 6.10 -1.56
N LEU A 214 -14.09 7.37 -1.41
CA LEU A 214 -12.71 7.80 -1.16
C LEU A 214 -12.15 7.16 0.12
N ALA A 215 -12.87 7.28 1.24
CA ALA A 215 -12.47 6.69 2.52
C ALA A 215 -12.32 5.16 2.44
N MET A 216 -13.27 4.48 1.80
CA MET A 216 -13.24 3.02 1.65
C MET A 216 -12.09 2.57 0.74
N GLY A 217 -11.84 3.28 -0.36
CA GLY A 217 -10.71 2.99 -1.24
C GLY A 217 -9.38 3.14 -0.51
N LEU A 218 -9.20 4.22 0.26
CA LEU A 218 -8.00 4.42 1.08
C LEU A 218 -7.82 3.32 2.13
N PHE A 219 -8.89 2.96 2.84
CA PHE A 219 -8.90 1.87 3.83
C PHE A 219 -8.46 0.54 3.19
N ILE A 220 -9.00 0.20 2.01
CA ILE A 220 -8.65 -1.03 1.28
C ILE A 220 -7.18 -1.02 0.87
N VAL A 221 -6.66 0.11 0.35
CA VAL A 221 -5.23 0.23 0.00
C VAL A 221 -4.36 -0.04 1.23
N ILE A 222 -4.61 0.63 2.35
CA ILE A 222 -3.78 0.51 3.56
C ILE A 222 -3.83 -0.92 4.10
N THR A 223 -5.03 -1.45 4.34
CA THR A 223 -5.18 -2.82 4.88
C THR A 223 -4.55 -3.88 3.96
N SER A 224 -4.73 -3.76 2.65
CA SER A 224 -4.10 -4.68 1.69
C SER A 224 -2.58 -4.57 1.68
N THR A 225 -2.01 -3.36 1.83
CA THR A 225 -0.56 -3.18 1.93
C THR A 225 0.03 -3.75 3.22
N ILE A 226 -0.69 -3.68 4.35
CA ILE A 226 -0.30 -4.33 5.60
C ILE A 226 -0.25 -5.85 5.39
N LEU A 227 -1.31 -6.43 4.83
CA LEU A 227 -1.37 -7.87 4.56
C LEU A 227 -0.29 -8.32 3.58
N LEU A 228 0.01 -7.51 2.55
CA LEU A 228 1.08 -7.78 1.62
C LEU A 228 2.45 -7.75 2.32
N GLN A 229 2.66 -6.83 3.26
CA GLN A 229 3.88 -6.78 4.06
C GLN A 229 4.00 -8.00 4.99
N CYS A 230 2.90 -8.45 5.61
CA CYS A 230 2.86 -9.70 6.37
C CYS A 230 3.24 -10.90 5.48
N LEU A 231 2.64 -10.99 4.29
CA LEU A 231 2.91 -12.08 3.34
C LEU A 231 4.39 -12.07 2.91
N ASN A 232 4.96 -10.90 2.64
CA ASN A 232 6.37 -10.77 2.28
C ASN A 232 7.29 -11.16 3.44
N SER A 233 6.89 -10.89 4.68
CA SER A 233 7.66 -11.27 5.89
C SER A 233 7.72 -12.78 6.09
N ILE A 234 6.62 -13.50 5.80
CA ILE A 234 6.55 -14.97 5.87
C ILE A 234 7.48 -15.63 4.83
N HIS A 235 7.60 -15.02 3.66
CA HIS A 235 8.34 -15.60 2.53
C HIS A 235 9.76 -15.07 2.38
N ALA A 236 10.18 -14.15 3.25
CA ALA A 236 11.53 -13.62 3.23
C ALA A 236 12.49 -14.78 3.61
N GLY A 237 13.18 -15.35 2.61
CA GLY A 237 14.11 -16.47 2.78
C GLY A 237 13.77 -17.75 2.01
N HIS A 238 12.59 -17.86 1.40
CA HIS A 238 12.27 -18.98 0.51
C HIS A 238 12.38 -18.51 -0.96
N ASP A 239 13.53 -18.79 -1.59
CA ASP A 239 13.79 -18.48 -3.01
C ASP A 239 13.03 -19.38 -3.99
N ASN A 240 12.42 -20.45 -3.47
CA ASN A 240 11.51 -21.27 -4.24
C ASN A 240 10.18 -20.52 -4.35
N LEU A 241 9.74 -20.26 -5.59
CA LEU A 241 8.35 -19.91 -5.85
C LEU A 241 7.51 -21.03 -5.25
N VAL A 242 6.91 -20.78 -4.08
CA VAL A 242 5.88 -21.66 -3.54
C VAL A 242 4.68 -21.46 -4.45
N PHE A 243 4.66 -22.19 -5.56
CA PHE A 243 3.50 -22.26 -6.44
C PHE A 243 2.32 -22.78 -5.62
N GLY A 244 1.14 -22.20 -5.82
CA GLY A 244 -0.08 -22.53 -5.09
C GLY A 244 -0.62 -21.35 -4.29
N GLY A 245 -1.01 -21.60 -3.03
CA GLY A 245 -1.79 -20.66 -2.22
C GLY A 245 -1.16 -19.28 -2.05
N VAL A 246 0.16 -19.20 -1.85
CA VAL A 246 0.88 -17.93 -1.61
C VAL A 246 0.79 -16.98 -2.81
N LEU A 247 0.99 -17.53 -4.01
CA LEU A 247 0.93 -16.76 -5.25
C LEU A 247 -0.49 -16.25 -5.49
N LEU A 248 -1.50 -17.10 -5.24
CA LEU A 248 -2.91 -16.71 -5.31
C LEU A 248 -3.23 -15.62 -4.28
N THR A 249 -2.78 -15.76 -3.03
CA THR A 249 -2.96 -14.72 -2.00
C THR A 249 -2.32 -13.41 -2.42
N ARG A 250 -1.09 -13.43 -2.94
CA ARG A 250 -0.41 -12.23 -3.46
C ARG A 250 -1.20 -11.58 -4.60
N TYR A 251 -1.72 -12.39 -5.53
CA TYR A 251 -2.57 -11.92 -6.63
C TYR A 251 -3.83 -11.21 -6.09
N LEU A 252 -4.54 -11.84 -5.16
CA LEU A 252 -5.73 -11.27 -4.54
C LEU A 252 -5.42 -9.98 -3.79
N LEU A 253 -4.27 -9.89 -3.11
CA LEU A 253 -3.84 -8.67 -2.44
C LEU A 253 -3.52 -7.54 -3.43
N TYR A 254 -2.83 -7.83 -4.55
CA TYR A 254 -2.62 -6.82 -5.61
C TYR A 254 -3.93 -6.36 -6.24
N ALA A 255 -4.85 -7.29 -6.51
CA ALA A 255 -6.18 -6.95 -7.01
C ALA A 255 -6.95 -6.08 -6.00
N SER A 256 -6.84 -6.37 -4.70
CA SER A 256 -7.44 -5.58 -3.63
C SER A 256 -6.86 -4.16 -3.56
N VAL A 257 -5.53 -4.00 -3.63
CA VAL A 257 -4.90 -2.67 -3.71
C VAL A 257 -5.38 -1.91 -4.95
N ALA A 258 -5.43 -2.56 -6.11
CA ALA A 258 -5.93 -1.97 -7.35
C ALA A 258 -7.39 -1.52 -7.20
N ALA A 259 -8.26 -2.37 -6.64
CA ALA A 259 -9.66 -2.04 -6.36
C ALA A 259 -9.78 -0.84 -5.41
N GLY A 260 -8.93 -0.76 -4.39
CA GLY A 260 -8.87 0.39 -3.48
C GLY A 260 -8.55 1.71 -4.22
N PHE A 261 -7.58 1.71 -5.12
CA PHE A 261 -7.28 2.89 -5.94
C PHE A 261 -8.37 3.23 -6.96
N VAL A 262 -9.04 2.22 -7.54
CA VAL A 262 -10.20 2.44 -8.41
C VAL A 262 -11.36 3.07 -7.63
N LEU A 263 -11.63 2.61 -6.41
CA LEU A 263 -12.65 3.20 -5.53
C LEU A 263 -12.31 4.64 -5.13
N LEU A 264 -11.04 4.93 -4.84
CA LEU A 264 -10.55 6.29 -4.63
C LEU A 264 -10.85 7.16 -5.86
N GLY A 265 -10.46 6.72 -7.05
CA GLY A 265 -10.68 7.47 -8.27
C GLY A 265 -12.16 7.69 -8.60
N ASN A 266 -12.99 6.65 -8.41
CA ASN A 266 -14.44 6.74 -8.62
C ASN A 266 -15.13 7.68 -7.63
N GLY A 267 -14.68 7.70 -6.37
CA GLY A 267 -15.14 8.66 -5.37
C GLY A 267 -14.84 10.10 -5.78
N ALA A 268 -13.60 10.39 -6.16
CA ALA A 268 -13.21 11.72 -6.64
C ALA A 268 -13.93 12.15 -7.94
N LYS A 269 -14.08 11.23 -8.89
CA LYS A 269 -14.82 11.49 -10.14
C LYS A 269 -16.27 11.88 -9.84
N GLN A 270 -16.93 11.18 -8.91
CA GLN A 270 -18.29 11.50 -8.50
C GLN A 270 -18.38 12.88 -7.85
N LEU A 271 -17.44 13.24 -6.98
CA LEU A 271 -17.40 14.58 -6.37
C LEU A 271 -17.20 15.67 -7.43
N SER A 272 -16.30 15.46 -8.40
CA SER A 272 -16.07 16.40 -9.51
C SER A 272 -17.29 16.60 -10.41
N GLN A 273 -18.15 15.60 -10.57
CA GLN A 273 -19.40 15.74 -11.33
C GLN A 273 -20.44 16.61 -10.61
N ILE A 274 -20.46 16.59 -9.27
CA ILE A 274 -21.40 17.38 -8.46
C ILE A 274 -21.05 18.86 -8.51
N GLU A 275 -19.76 19.21 -8.47
CA GLU A 275 -19.28 20.60 -8.50
C GLU A 275 -19.43 21.31 -9.85
N LYS A 276 -19.82 20.57 -10.91
CA LYS A 276 -20.02 21.13 -12.26
C LYS A 276 -21.47 21.54 -12.53
N VAL A 277 -22.39 21.19 -11.64
CA VAL A 277 -23.83 21.51 -11.73
C VAL A 277 -24.08 22.80 -10.96
#